data_AF-A0A169QUC6-F1
#
_entry.id   AF-A0A169QUC6-F1
#
_cell.length_a   1.000
_cell.length_b   1.000
_cell.length_c   1.000
_cell.angle_alpha   90.00
_cell.angle_beta   90.00
_cell.angle_gamma   90.00
#
_symmetry.space_group_name_H-M   'P 1'
#
loop_
_entity.id
_entity.type
_entity.pdbx_description
1 polymer ?
#
loop_
_entity_poly.entity_id
_entity_poly.type
_entity_poly.pdbx_seq_one_letter_code
_entity_poly.pdbx_strand_id
1 'polypeptide(L)'
;MPDPSEPRGEPSILPKPNTRTTRKRAPDARRLRAQLRVHIERQIARFDAALDAEPPPAGFDSGKVLRDLGGLKNLLDDMKAPDRAAGKGEADGATGRPSLSAAGLVAMRADIARRYAAFAATEPDDGVLDPPLSGPSAPA
;
A
#
# COMPACT_ATOMS: atom_id res chain seq x y z
N MET A 1 -58.73 61.93 10.06
CA MET A 1 -59.56 61.54 8.90
C MET A 1 -58.68 60.81 7.90
N PRO A 2 -59.21 59.78 7.23
CA PRO A 2 -58.56 58.50 6.93
C PRO A 2 -57.88 58.37 5.56
N ASP A 3 -57.01 57.35 5.48
CA ASP A 3 -56.55 56.43 4.40
C ASP A 3 -57.41 56.29 3.12
N PRO A 4 -57.05 55.44 2.11
CA PRO A 4 -55.78 54.84 1.65
C PRO A 4 -55.66 54.87 0.08
N SER A 5 -54.57 54.35 -0.52
CA SER A 5 -54.59 53.50 -1.74
C SER A 5 -53.19 53.36 -2.39
N GLU A 6 -52.64 52.16 -2.26
CA GLU A 6 -51.58 51.51 -3.07
C GLU A 6 -51.96 51.39 -4.57
N PRO A 7 -51.29 50.59 -5.45
CA PRO A 7 -49.92 50.05 -5.51
C PRO A 7 -49.29 50.23 -6.92
N ARG A 8 -47.95 50.30 -7.07
CA ARG A 8 -47.31 49.69 -8.25
C ARG A 8 -45.80 49.59 -8.17
N GLY A 9 -45.32 48.36 -8.30
CA GLY A 9 -44.08 48.07 -9.02
C GLY A 9 -42.86 47.77 -8.15
N GLU A 10 -42.81 46.57 -7.60
CA GLU A 10 -41.54 45.83 -7.59
C GLU A 10 -40.97 45.80 -9.03
N PRO A 11 -39.64 45.86 -9.19
CA PRO A 11 -38.88 44.64 -8.97
C PRO A 11 -37.88 44.86 -7.86
N SER A 12 -38.16 44.21 -6.74
CA SER A 12 -37.17 43.79 -5.77
C SER A 12 -36.14 42.94 -6.52
N ILE A 13 -35.09 43.59 -7.04
CA ILE A 13 -33.93 42.88 -7.58
C ILE A 13 -33.15 42.39 -6.37
N LEU A 14 -33.70 41.40 -5.67
CA LEU A 14 -32.89 40.57 -4.77
C LEU A 14 -31.78 39.98 -5.66
N PRO A 15 -30.51 40.27 -5.41
CA PRO A 15 -29.45 39.51 -6.04
C PRO A 15 -29.64 38.06 -5.61
N LYS A 16 -30.05 37.21 -6.55
CA LYS A 16 -30.05 35.75 -6.38
C LYS A 16 -28.73 35.38 -5.73
N PRO A 17 -28.71 34.71 -4.56
CA PRO A 17 -27.46 34.18 -4.03
C PRO A 17 -26.98 33.18 -5.08
N ASN A 18 -25.94 33.59 -5.81
CA ASN A 18 -25.28 32.74 -6.77
C ASN A 18 -24.75 31.58 -5.95
N THR A 19 -25.48 30.46 -5.97
CA THR A 19 -25.04 29.17 -5.46
C THR A 19 -23.94 28.72 -6.40
N ARG A 20 -22.80 29.42 -6.33
CA ARG A 20 -21.52 28.92 -6.79
C ARG A 20 -21.33 27.67 -5.97
N THR A 21 -21.72 26.55 -6.59
CA THR A 21 -21.41 25.21 -6.17
C THR A 21 -19.95 25.25 -5.78
N THR A 22 -19.68 25.26 -4.48
CA THR A 22 -18.35 24.97 -3.96
C THR A 22 -18.16 23.50 -4.28
N ARG A 23 -17.75 23.23 -5.54
CA ARG A 23 -17.14 21.95 -5.89
C ARG A 23 -16.02 21.85 -4.87
N LYS A 24 -16.24 21.02 -3.84
CA LYS A 24 -15.21 20.63 -2.89
C LYS A 24 -14.13 20.01 -3.76
N ARG A 25 -13.16 20.85 -4.17
CA ARG A 25 -12.00 20.40 -4.93
C ARG A 25 -11.40 19.33 -4.04
N ALA A 26 -11.40 18.09 -4.52
CA ALA A 26 -10.74 17.01 -3.82
C ALA A 26 -9.34 17.51 -3.43
N PRO A 27 -8.90 17.26 -2.18
CA PRO A 27 -7.61 17.76 -1.73
C PRO A 27 -6.53 17.37 -2.74
N ASP A 28 -5.82 18.38 -3.24
CA ASP A 28 -4.75 18.21 -4.22
C ASP A 28 -3.76 17.17 -3.66
N ALA A 29 -3.55 16.08 -4.40
CA ALA A 29 -2.65 15.01 -3.98
C ALA A 29 -1.24 15.52 -3.67
N ARG A 30 -0.79 16.58 -4.35
CA ARG A 30 0.49 17.25 -4.05
C ARG A 30 0.46 17.92 -2.67
N ARG A 31 -0.64 18.59 -2.34
CA ARG A 31 -0.85 19.21 -1.03
C ARG A 31 -0.96 18.18 0.08
N LEU A 32 -1.65 17.07 -0.15
CA LEU A 32 -1.75 15.96 0.79
C LEU A 32 -0.36 15.35 1.06
N ARG A 33 0.43 15.11 0.01
CA ARG A 33 1.82 14.62 0.14
C ARG A 33 2.69 15.59 0.93
N ALA A 34 2.60 16.88 0.67
CA ALA A 34 3.33 17.90 1.43
C ALA A 34 2.92 17.90 2.91
N GLN A 35 1.62 17.85 3.21
CA GLN A 35 1.14 17.78 4.59
C GLN A 35 1.59 16.52 5.33
N LEU A 36 1.58 15.38 4.64
CA LEU A 36 2.06 14.11 5.19
C LEU A 36 3.56 14.18 5.51
N ARG A 37 4.39 14.73 4.62
CA ARG A 37 5.84 14.92 4.89
C ARG A 37 6.07 15.72 6.17
N VAL A 38 5.42 16.88 6.30
CA VAL A 38 5.55 17.74 7.49
C VAL A 38 5.03 17.02 8.76
N HIS A 39 3.99 16.19 8.64
CA HIS A 39 3.51 15.41 9.76
C HIS A 39 4.52 14.35 10.21
N ILE A 40 5.10 13.60 9.28
CA ILE A 40 6.13 12.59 9.56
C ILE A 40 7.37 13.24 10.19
N GLU A 41 7.83 14.38 9.65
CA GLU A 41 8.98 15.13 10.21
C GLU A 41 8.72 15.53 11.67
N ARG A 42 7.51 16.00 12.01
CA ARG A 42 7.14 16.31 13.39
C ARG A 42 7.09 15.06 14.28
N GLN A 43 6.66 13.91 13.76
CA GLN A 43 6.65 12.67 14.53
C GLN A 43 8.06 12.19 14.82
N ILE A 44 8.95 12.24 13.83
CA ILE A 44 10.38 11.94 13.98
C ILE A 44 10.98 12.82 15.08
N ALA A 45 10.79 14.14 15.01
CA ALA A 45 11.31 15.06 16.02
C ALA A 45 10.79 14.78 17.45
N ARG A 46 9.54 14.32 17.59
CA ARG A 46 8.96 13.94 18.88
C ARG A 46 9.57 12.65 19.42
N PHE A 47 9.81 11.67 18.55
CA PHE A 47 10.48 10.42 18.95
C PHE A 47 11.95 10.66 19.31
N ASP A 48 12.65 11.48 18.54
CA ASP A 48 14.02 11.89 18.85
C ASP A 48 14.07 12.58 20.23
N ALA A 49 13.17 13.56 20.47
CA ALA A 49 13.09 14.22 21.78
C ALA A 49 12.72 13.27 22.93
N ALA A 50 11.91 12.24 22.67
CA ALA A 50 11.56 11.23 23.68
C ALA A 50 12.72 10.26 23.97
N LEU A 51 13.57 9.99 22.97
CA LEU A 51 14.81 9.21 23.15
C LEU A 51 15.86 9.99 23.96
N ASP A 52 15.91 11.31 23.80
CA ASP A 52 16.84 12.19 24.52
C ASP A 52 16.34 12.59 25.92
N ALA A 53 15.11 12.23 26.29
CA ALA A 53 14.50 12.62 27.56
C ALA A 53 15.02 11.78 28.74
N GLU A 54 15.51 12.47 29.77
CA GLU A 54 15.93 11.90 31.06
C GLU A 54 15.10 12.55 32.20
N PRO A 55 14.35 11.76 33.01
CA PRO A 55 14.15 10.33 32.90
C PRO A 55 13.21 9.96 31.72
N PRO A 56 13.36 8.75 31.14
CA PRO A 56 12.49 8.30 30.06
C PRO A 56 11.01 8.33 30.46
N PRO A 57 10.08 8.63 29.53
CA PRO A 57 8.66 8.63 29.81
C PRO A 57 8.17 7.24 30.28
N ALA A 58 7.18 7.22 31.16
CA ALA A 58 6.64 5.97 31.70
C ALA A 58 6.14 5.04 30.57
N GLY A 59 6.61 3.79 30.55
CA GLY A 59 6.27 2.82 29.51
C GLY A 59 6.97 3.03 28.16
N PHE A 60 8.06 3.80 28.13
CA PHE A 60 8.84 4.02 26.92
C PHE A 60 9.61 2.77 26.48
N ASP A 61 9.19 2.19 25.36
CA ASP A 61 9.91 1.09 24.68
C ASP A 61 10.83 1.68 23.60
N SER A 62 12.09 1.91 23.97
CA SER A 62 13.11 2.47 23.07
C SER A 62 13.34 1.59 21.83
N GLY A 63 13.23 0.27 21.95
CA GLY A 63 13.38 -0.66 20.83
C GLY A 63 12.28 -0.52 19.80
N LYS A 64 11.03 -0.38 20.26
CA LYS A 64 9.90 -0.07 19.38
C LYS A 64 10.06 1.31 18.73
N VAL A 65 10.45 2.33 19.49
CA VAL A 65 10.63 3.69 18.96
C VAL A 65 11.72 3.75 17.90
N LEU A 66 12.86 3.07 18.08
CA LEU A 66 13.92 3.01 17.07
C LEU A 66 13.46 2.31 15.79
N ARG A 67 12.66 1.24 15.90
CA ARG A 67 12.05 0.56 14.75
C ARG A 67 11.10 1.50 13.99
N ASP A 68 10.20 2.16 14.72
CA ASP A 68 9.24 3.09 14.15
C ASP A 68 9.95 4.29 13.49
N LEU A 69 11.01 4.81 14.11
CA LEU A 69 11.85 5.89 13.60
C LEU A 69 12.53 5.50 12.27
N GLY A 70 13.08 4.29 12.19
CA GLY A 70 13.65 3.75 10.95
C GLY A 70 12.61 3.65 9.83
N GLY A 71 11.41 3.15 10.13
CA GLY A 71 10.31 3.07 9.17
C GLY A 71 9.86 4.44 8.64
N LEU A 72 9.74 5.43 9.53
CA LEU A 72 9.35 6.79 9.14
C LEU A 72 10.42 7.50 8.29
N LYS A 73 11.71 7.29 8.58
CA LYS A 73 12.81 7.84 7.76
C LYS A 73 12.82 7.24 6.35
N ASN A 74 12.68 5.91 6.23
CA ASN A 74 12.55 5.24 4.94
C ASN A 74 11.34 5.76 4.14
N LEU A 75 10.19 5.96 4.79
CA LEU A 75 9.00 6.51 4.13
C LEU A 75 9.24 7.94 3.60
N LEU A 76 9.97 8.79 4.33
CA LEU A 76 10.33 10.13 3.82
C LEU A 76 11.24 10.05 2.59
N ASP A 77 12.19 9.13 2.59
CA ASP A 77 13.11 8.93 1.47
C ASP A 77 12.37 8.41 0.23
N ASP A 78 11.47 7.44 0.40
CA ASP A 78 10.58 6.93 -0.65
C ASP A 78 9.67 8.02 -1.21
N MET A 79 9.21 8.94 -0.35
CA MET A 79 8.40 10.08 -0.77
C MET A 79 9.21 11.18 -1.47
N LYS A 80 10.54 11.24 -1.31
CA LYS A 80 11.45 12.14 -2.05
C LYS A 80 11.93 11.53 -3.37
N ALA A 81 11.97 10.20 -3.46
CA ALA A 81 12.31 9.47 -4.67
C ALA A 81 11.32 9.56 -5.87
N PRO A 82 10.01 9.89 -5.75
CA PRO A 82 9.06 9.69 -6.84
C PRO A 82 9.19 10.76 -7.94
N ASP A 83 10.02 11.80 -7.74
CA ASP A 83 10.40 12.74 -8.80
C ASP A 83 11.61 12.26 -9.62
N ARG A 84 12.32 11.20 -9.20
CA ARG A 84 13.39 10.59 -10.01
C ARG A 84 12.86 9.58 -11.04
N ALA A 85 11.76 8.89 -10.75
CA ALA A 85 11.23 7.83 -11.62
C ALA A 85 10.39 8.33 -12.81
N ALA A 86 9.93 9.58 -12.79
CA ALA A 86 9.20 10.17 -13.92
C ALA A 86 10.11 10.65 -15.07
N GLY A 87 11.43 10.63 -14.88
CA GLY A 87 12.42 11.10 -15.87
C GLY A 87 13.63 10.19 -16.06
N LYS A 88 13.64 8.99 -15.48
CA LYS A 88 14.73 8.03 -15.64
C LYS A 88 14.17 6.65 -15.95
N GLY A 89 14.10 6.35 -17.24
CA GLY A 89 14.47 5.01 -17.67
C GLY A 89 15.86 4.70 -17.11
N GLU A 90 16.10 3.43 -16.81
CA GLU A 90 17.36 2.92 -16.26
C GLU A 90 17.54 3.17 -14.76
N ALA A 91 16.86 2.34 -13.97
CA ALA A 91 17.22 2.07 -12.59
C ALA A 91 18.32 1.01 -12.56
N ASP A 92 19.58 1.46 -12.55
CA ASP A 92 20.65 0.71 -11.89
C ASP A 92 20.64 1.14 -10.41
N GLY A 93 20.06 0.28 -9.58
CA GLY A 93 19.76 0.54 -8.19
C GLY A 93 19.67 -0.79 -7.46
N ALA A 94 20.84 -1.34 -7.16
CA ALA A 94 21.05 -2.58 -6.44
C ALA A 94 20.35 -2.57 -5.07
N THR A 95 19.16 -3.17 -4.99
CA THR A 95 18.65 -4.01 -3.88
C THR A 95 17.19 -4.35 -4.20
N GLY A 96 16.95 -5.56 -4.72
CA GLY A 96 15.58 -6.05 -4.84
C GLY A 96 15.31 -6.78 -6.14
N ARG A 97 15.53 -8.09 -6.10
CA ARG A 97 15.02 -9.10 -7.06
C ARG A 97 15.65 -9.00 -8.45
N PRO A 98 16.28 -10.06 -8.99
CA PRO A 98 16.63 -10.06 -10.40
C PRO A 98 15.33 -9.88 -11.19
N SER A 99 15.20 -8.74 -11.88
CA SER A 99 14.14 -8.57 -12.86
C SER A 99 14.47 -9.54 -13.99
N LEU A 100 13.98 -10.78 -13.86
CA LEU A 100 14.11 -11.78 -14.89
C LEU A 100 13.49 -11.19 -16.15
N SER A 101 14.33 -10.97 -17.16
CA SER A 101 13.86 -10.56 -18.47
C SER A 101 12.84 -11.58 -18.97
N ALA A 102 11.99 -11.20 -19.93
CA ALA A 102 11.06 -12.14 -20.56
C ALA A 102 11.79 -13.39 -21.07
N ALA A 103 13.02 -13.23 -21.58
CA ALA A 103 13.89 -14.34 -21.96
C ALA A 103 14.31 -15.21 -20.74
N GLY A 104 14.63 -14.61 -19.60
CA GLY A 104 14.94 -15.33 -18.36
C GLY A 104 13.77 -16.15 -17.83
N LEU A 105 12.53 -15.64 -17.93
CA LEU A 105 11.32 -16.39 -17.55
C LEU A 105 11.06 -17.58 -18.47
N VAL A 106 11.29 -17.44 -19.78
CA VAL A 106 11.18 -18.54 -20.74
C VAL A 106 12.23 -19.62 -20.45
N ALA A 107 13.48 -19.23 -20.18
CA ALA A 107 14.55 -20.16 -19.81
C ALA A 107 14.22 -20.93 -18.52
N MET A 108 13.73 -20.24 -17.48
CA MET A 108 13.32 -20.88 -16.23
C MET A 108 12.16 -21.85 -16.44
N ARG A 109 11.17 -21.49 -17.27
CA ARG A 109 10.04 -22.38 -17.59
C ARG A 109 10.51 -23.65 -18.33
N ALA A 110 11.45 -23.52 -19.26
CA ALA A 110 12.03 -24.65 -19.99
C ALA A 110 12.83 -25.58 -19.05
N ASP A 111 13.58 -25.00 -18.12
CA ASP A 111 14.35 -25.76 -17.14
C ASP A 111 13.45 -26.53 -16.15
N ILE A 112 12.39 -25.89 -15.65
CA ILE A 112 11.38 -26.57 -14.81
C ILE A 112 10.72 -27.72 -15.58
N ALA A 113 10.31 -27.50 -16.84
CA ALA A 113 9.69 -28.55 -17.66
C ALA A 113 10.63 -29.75 -17.87
N ARG A 114 11.92 -29.52 -18.08
CA ARG A 114 12.93 -30.57 -18.23
C ARG A 114 13.05 -31.43 -16.97
N ARG A 115 13.10 -30.80 -15.78
CA ARG A 115 13.19 -31.52 -14.51
C ARG A 115 11.95 -32.37 -14.26
N TYR A 116 10.77 -31.85 -14.57
CA TYR A 116 9.52 -32.62 -14.46
C TYR A 116 9.46 -33.79 -15.45
N ALA A 117 9.94 -33.61 -16.68
CA ALA A 117 10.01 -34.70 -17.65
C ALA A 117 10.99 -35.80 -17.20
N ALA A 118 12.14 -35.42 -16.64
CA ALA A 118 13.09 -36.38 -16.07
C ALA A 118 12.47 -37.13 -14.87
N PHE A 119 11.74 -36.43 -14.00
CA PHE A 119 11.04 -37.04 -12.87
C PHE A 119 9.95 -38.02 -13.34
N ALA A 120 9.09 -37.61 -14.29
CA ALA A 120 8.03 -38.47 -14.83
C ALA A 120 8.56 -39.71 -15.58
N ALA A 121 9.73 -39.61 -16.21
CA ALA A 121 10.40 -40.76 -16.82
C ALA A 121 11.03 -41.73 -15.80
N THR A 122 11.07 -41.35 -14.51
CA THR A 122 11.64 -42.14 -13.42
C THR A 122 10.55 -42.79 -12.55
N GLU A 123 9.25 -42.66 -12.90
CA GLU A 123 8.20 -43.45 -12.24
C GLU A 123 8.52 -44.94 -12.40
N PRO A 124 8.72 -45.67 -11.29
CA PRO A 124 8.79 -47.12 -11.36
C PRO A 124 7.40 -47.64 -11.73
N ASP A 125 7.36 -48.50 -12.74
CA ASP A 125 6.24 -49.39 -13.06
C ASP A 125 6.06 -50.41 -11.92
N ASP A 126 5.80 -49.93 -10.71
CA ASP A 126 5.53 -50.77 -9.56
C ASP A 126 4.03 -51.07 -9.55
N GLY A 127 3.72 -52.18 -10.21
CA GLY A 127 2.40 -52.77 -10.29
C GLY A 127 1.68 -52.77 -8.95
N VAL A 128 0.42 -52.36 -9.01
CA VAL A 128 -0.56 -52.44 -7.94
C VAL A 128 -0.56 -53.86 -7.34
N LEU A 129 0.07 -54.02 -6.19
CA LEU A 129 -0.10 -55.22 -5.36
C LEU A 129 -1.41 -55.07 -4.59
N ASP A 130 -2.45 -55.74 -5.07
CA ASP A 130 -3.66 -56.03 -4.31
C ASP A 130 -3.29 -56.68 -2.96
N PRO A 131 -3.68 -56.12 -1.81
CA PRO A 131 -3.57 -56.84 -0.55
C PRO A 131 -4.70 -57.88 -0.44
N PRO A 132 -4.43 -59.14 -0.05
CA PRO A 132 -5.47 -60.15 0.15
C PRO A 132 -6.36 -59.76 1.33
N LEU A 133 -7.66 -59.63 1.08
CA LEU A 133 -8.69 -59.46 2.10
C LEU A 133 -8.74 -60.69 3.03
N SER A 134 -8.06 -60.62 4.17
CA SER A 134 -8.27 -61.53 5.30
C SER A 134 -9.01 -60.79 6.42
N GLY A 135 -10.30 -61.08 6.56
CA GLY A 135 -11.13 -60.70 7.70
C GLY A 135 -12.09 -61.86 8.04
N PRO A 136 -12.27 -62.21 9.32
CA PRO A 136 -12.72 -63.53 9.76
C PRO A 136 -14.22 -63.79 9.57
N SER A 137 -14.52 -65.04 9.21
CA SER A 137 -15.85 -65.64 9.14
C SER A 137 -16.43 -65.89 10.54
N ALA A 138 -17.65 -65.41 10.78
CA ALA A 138 -18.63 -65.91 11.76
C ALA A 138 -20.02 -65.40 11.33
N PRO A 139 -21.17 -66.03 11.70
CA PRO A 139 -21.38 -67.09 12.69
C PRO A 139 -22.26 -68.27 12.19
N ALA A 140 -22.37 -69.33 13.00
CA ALA A 140 -23.48 -70.29 13.00
C ALA A 140 -23.92 -70.55 14.44
#